data_AF-A0A1K1T2P0-F1
#
_entry.id   AF-A0A1K1T2P0-F1
#
_cell.length_a   1.000
_cell.length_b   1.000
_cell.length_c   1.000
_cell.angle_alpha   90.00
_cell.angle_beta   90.00
_cell.angle_gamma   90.00
#
_symmetry.space_group_name_H-M   'P 1'
#
loop_
_entity.id
_entity.type
_entity.pdbx_description
1 polymer ?
#
loop_
_entity_poly.entity_id
_entity_poly.type
_entity_poly.pdbx_seq_one_letter_code
_entity_poly.pdbx_strand_id
1 'polypeptide(L)'
;MHANVAAKEPTGAAQLVTRIYAKLLLTGFALVPAYLIAYLYFFQDPSLKFENHAFHELAIAAATLEGVFVTYVCWRCYRLSGEPLLRWLTLGFLGFSLVYALHGAFTGMAHHNIWLFLLYGPASRLTMSILIFVGQ
;
A
#
# COMPACT_ATOMS: atom_id res chain seq x y z
N MET A 1 20.68 0.07 44.06
CA MET A 1 19.44 -0.72 44.22
C MET A 1 18.84 -0.89 42.83
N HIS A 2 19.17 -1.97 42.13
CA HIS A 2 18.63 -2.25 40.80
C HIS A 2 17.26 -2.91 40.96
N ALA A 3 16.20 -2.17 40.64
CA ALA A 3 14.88 -2.75 40.51
C ALA A 3 14.84 -3.59 39.23
N ASN A 4 15.08 -4.90 39.36
CA ASN A 4 14.70 -5.86 38.34
C ASN A 4 13.17 -5.91 38.29
N VAL A 5 12.57 -5.05 37.46
CA VAL A 5 11.20 -5.23 37.01
C VAL A 5 11.21 -6.45 36.11
N ALA A 6 11.00 -7.63 36.70
CA ALA A 6 10.73 -8.84 35.96
C ALA A 6 9.45 -8.61 35.15
N ALA A 7 9.60 -8.27 33.87
CA ALA A 7 8.50 -8.31 32.93
C ALA A 7 7.97 -9.74 32.96
N LYS A 8 6.79 -9.91 33.56
CA LYS A 8 6.12 -11.21 33.64
C LYS A 8 5.91 -11.69 32.20
N GLU A 9 6.64 -12.72 31.79
CA GLU A 9 6.47 -13.38 30.48
C GLU A 9 4.96 -13.59 30.25
N PRO A 10 4.37 -13.03 29.18
CA PRO A 10 2.95 -13.14 28.96
C PRO A 10 2.59 -14.62 28.84
N THR A 11 1.73 -15.11 29.73
CA THR A 11 1.24 -16.49 29.73
C THR A 11 0.79 -16.88 28.32
N GLY A 12 1.06 -18.11 27.85
CA GLY A 12 0.76 -18.54 26.48
C GLY A 12 -0.68 -18.27 26.03
N ALA A 13 -1.64 -18.25 26.97
CA ALA A 13 -3.02 -17.84 26.72
C ALA A 13 -3.17 -16.36 26.29
N ALA A 14 -2.47 -15.43 26.96
CA ALA A 14 -2.47 -14.01 26.62
C ALA A 14 -1.83 -13.76 25.24
N GLN A 15 -0.75 -14.48 24.91
CA GLN A 15 -0.12 -14.41 23.58
C GLN A 15 -1.07 -14.92 22.49
N LEU A 16 -1.77 -16.04 22.73
CA LEU A 16 -2.74 -16.59 21.80
C LEU A 16 -3.91 -15.64 21.55
N VAL A 17 -4.52 -15.10 22.61
CA VAL A 17 -5.62 -14.14 22.52
C VAL A 17 -5.19 -12.90 21.73
N THR A 18 -4.02 -12.35 22.03
CA THR A 18 -3.48 -11.17 21.33
C THR A 18 -3.25 -11.47 19.85
N ARG A 19 -2.73 -12.65 19.51
CA ARG A 19 -2.48 -13.06 18.12
C ARG A 19 -3.77 -13.25 17.33
N ILE A 20 -4.81 -13.83 17.95
CA ILE A 20 -6.13 -13.97 17.35
C ILE A 20 -6.75 -12.60 17.13
N TYR A 21 -6.72 -11.74 18.14
CA TYR A 21 -7.24 -10.38 18.06
C TYR A 21 -6.57 -9.58 16.94
N ALA A 22 -5.24 -9.61 16.84
CA ALA A 22 -4.50 -8.95 15.77
C ALA A 22 -4.87 -9.48 14.38
N LYS A 23 -5.05 -10.80 14.23
CA LYS A 23 -5.52 -11.40 12.96
C LYS A 23 -6.93 -10.92 12.61
N LEU A 24 -7.85 -10.92 13.57
CA LEU A 24 -9.22 -10.44 13.36
C LEU A 24 -9.26 -8.97 12.94
N LEU A 25 -8.45 -8.12 13.58
CA LEU A 25 -8.31 -6.71 13.20
C LEU A 25 -7.77 -6.57 11.77
N LEU A 26 -6.68 -7.27 11.44
CA LEU A 26 -6.10 -7.22 10.09
C LEU A 26 -7.08 -7.70 9.03
N THR A 27 -7.79 -8.81 9.28
CA THR A 27 -8.83 -9.30 8.38
C THR A 27 -9.97 -8.29 8.25
N GLY A 28 -10.44 -7.72 9.36
CA GLY A 28 -11.46 -6.68 9.37
C GLY A 28 -11.07 -5.49 8.51
N PHE A 29 -9.88 -4.92 8.74
CA PHE A 29 -9.36 -3.79 7.96
C PHE A 29 -9.16 -4.13 6.49
N ALA A 30 -8.68 -5.34 6.17
CA ALA A 30 -8.53 -5.80 4.80
C ALA A 30 -9.87 -5.94 4.06
N LEU A 31 -10.96 -6.23 4.78
CA LEU A 31 -12.31 -6.38 4.22
C LEU A 31 -13.10 -5.05 4.14
N VAL A 32 -12.66 -3.98 4.81
CA VAL A 32 -13.33 -2.67 4.77
C VAL A 32 -13.57 -2.18 3.33
N PRO A 33 -12.60 -2.21 2.40
CA PRO A 33 -12.85 -1.78 1.02
C PRO A 33 -13.95 -2.58 0.33
N ALA A 34 -14.00 -3.90 0.52
CA ALA A 34 -15.03 -4.76 -0.09
C ALA A 34 -16.43 -4.45 0.47
N TYR A 35 -16.54 -4.24 1.77
CA TYR A 35 -17.79 -3.81 2.41
C TYR A 35 -18.27 -2.45 1.87
N LEU A 36 -17.37 -1.47 1.76
CA LEU A 36 -17.72 -0.15 1.21
C LEU A 36 -18.16 -0.25 -0.25
N ILE A 37 -17.47 -1.04 -1.08
CA ILE A 37 -17.88 -1.29 -2.47
C ILE A 37 -19.28 -1.92 -2.51
N ALA A 38 -19.55 -2.93 -1.67
CA ALA A 38 -20.86 -3.56 -1.59
C ALA A 38 -21.94 -2.55 -1.17
N TYR A 39 -21.66 -1.68 -0.20
CA TYR A 39 -22.58 -0.63 0.21
C TYR A 39 -22.94 0.30 -0.96
N LEU A 40 -21.94 0.79 -1.69
CA LEU A 40 -22.18 1.66 -2.86
C LEU A 40 -22.97 0.90 -3.94
N TYR A 41 -22.66 -0.38 -4.17
CA TYR A 41 -23.35 -1.20 -5.16
C TYR A 41 -24.84 -1.42 -4.85
N PHE A 42 -25.20 -1.66 -3.59
CA PHE A 42 -26.58 -1.94 -3.19
C PHE A 42 -27.41 -0.69 -2.87
N PHE A 43 -26.80 0.39 -2.38
CA PHE A 43 -27.52 1.52 -1.80
C PHE A 43 -27.32 2.87 -2.50
N GLN A 44 -26.32 3.03 -3.38
CA GLN A 44 -26.08 4.31 -4.06
C GLN A 44 -26.81 4.38 -5.41
N ASP A 45 -27.49 5.51 -5.65
CA ASP A 45 -28.07 5.82 -6.97
C ASP A 45 -26.95 6.09 -7.99
N PRO A 46 -26.86 5.30 -9.09
CA PRO A 46 -25.86 5.51 -10.14
C PRO A 46 -25.93 6.87 -10.83
N SER A 47 -27.03 7.61 -10.71
CA SER A 47 -27.20 8.94 -11.30
C SER A 47 -26.45 10.05 -10.56
N LEU A 48 -26.00 9.80 -9.32
CA LEU A 48 -25.29 10.76 -8.47
C LEU A 48 -23.76 10.65 -8.56
N LYS A 49 -23.22 10.23 -9.70
CA LYS A 49 -21.77 10.11 -9.89
C LYS A 49 -21.10 11.47 -9.96
N PHE A 50 -20.27 11.77 -8.96
CA PHE A 50 -19.34 12.89 -9.01
C PHE A 50 -18.00 12.40 -9.58
N GLU A 51 -17.63 12.86 -10.77
CA GLU A 51 -16.35 12.55 -11.41
C GLU A 51 -15.48 13.79 -11.47
N ASN A 52 -14.37 13.79 -10.74
CA ASN A 52 -13.33 14.82 -10.84
C ASN A 52 -11.98 14.16 -11.12
N HIS A 53 -11.60 14.20 -12.39
CA HIS A 53 -10.34 13.63 -12.89
C HIS A 53 -9.13 14.40 -12.34
N ALA A 54 -9.23 15.72 -12.19
CA ALA A 54 -8.13 16.54 -11.67
C ALA A 54 -7.80 16.20 -10.21
N PHE A 55 -8.82 15.89 -9.40
CA PHE A 55 -8.58 15.41 -8.03
C PHE A 55 -7.84 14.07 -8.02
N HIS A 56 -8.25 13.12 -8.86
CA HIS A 56 -7.58 11.82 -8.96
C HIS A 56 -6.14 11.97 -9.46
N GLU A 57 -5.91 12.79 -10.49
CA GLU A 57 -4.59 13.07 -11.03
C GLU A 57 -3.68 13.71 -9.96
N LEU A 58 -4.16 14.69 -9.20
CA LEU A 58 -3.42 15.31 -8.11
C LEU A 58 -3.07 14.32 -6.99
N ALA A 59 -4.03 13.48 -6.60
CA ALA A 59 -3.82 12.46 -5.58
C ALA A 59 -2.77 11.43 -6.03
N ILE A 60 -2.82 11.01 -7.31
CA ILE A 60 -1.84 10.08 -7.89
C ILE A 60 -0.47 10.75 -8.00
N ALA A 61 -0.40 12.02 -8.40
CA ALA A 61 0.85 12.77 -8.46
C ALA A 61 1.51 12.87 -7.07
N ALA A 62 0.73 13.21 -6.03
CA ALA A 62 1.22 13.24 -4.65
C ALA A 62 1.75 11.87 -4.19
N ALA A 63 0.96 10.80 -4.38
CA ALA A 63 1.37 9.45 -4.03
C ALA A 63 2.63 8.97 -4.81
N THR A 64 2.77 9.38 -6.07
CA THR A 64 3.96 9.07 -6.88
C THR A 64 5.18 9.82 -6.35
N LEU A 65 5.05 11.09 -5.98
CA LEU A 65 6.12 11.88 -5.37
C LEU A 65 6.58 11.28 -4.04
N GLU A 66 5.63 10.85 -3.20
CA GLU A 66 5.94 10.13 -1.96
C GLU A 66 6.71 8.83 -2.24
N GLY A 67 6.28 8.04 -3.23
CA GLY A 67 6.98 6.82 -3.64
C GLY A 67 8.41 7.07 -4.12
N VAL A 68 8.62 8.13 -4.91
CA VAL A 68 9.96 8.56 -5.35
C VAL A 68 10.80 9.02 -4.17
N PHE A 69 10.22 9.77 -3.23
CA PHE A 69 10.93 10.22 -2.03
C PHE A 69 11.38 9.04 -1.16
N VAL A 70 10.51 8.07 -0.90
CA VAL A 70 10.86 6.86 -0.14
C VAL A 70 11.94 6.06 -0.88
N THR A 71 11.83 5.91 -2.19
CA THR A 71 12.87 5.29 -3.03
C THR A 71 14.22 5.96 -2.84
N TYR A 72 14.26 7.30 -2.85
CA TYR A 72 15.48 8.07 -2.63
C TYR A 72 16.08 7.80 -1.25
N VAL A 73 15.26 7.82 -0.19
CA VAL A 73 15.72 7.56 1.18
C VAL A 73 16.28 6.14 1.30
N CYS A 74 15.57 5.12 0.80
CA CYS A 74 16.04 3.74 0.79
C CYS A 74 17.38 3.60 0.06
N TRP A 75 17.53 4.26 -1.10
CA TRP A 75 18.77 4.26 -1.85
C TRP A 75 19.93 4.89 -1.06
N ARG A 76 19.69 6.03 -0.40
CA ARG A 76 20.71 6.69 0.44
C ARG A 76 21.13 5.79 1.59
N CYS A 77 20.18 5.15 2.27
CA CYS A 77 20.48 4.20 3.35
C CYS A 77 21.22 2.97 2.84
N TYR A 78 20.86 2.42 1.67
CA TYR A 78 21.57 1.31 1.04
C TYR A 78 23.03 1.67 0.73
N ARG A 79 23.26 2.87 0.17
CA ARG A 79 24.61 3.36 -0.14
C ARG A 79 25.50 3.52 1.09
N LEU A 80 24.92 3.78 2.26
CA LEU A 80 25.65 3.95 3.52
C LEU A 80 25.87 2.64 4.28
N SER A 81 24.88 1.75 4.28
CA SER A 81 24.89 0.51 5.08
C SER A 81 25.34 -0.72 4.28
N GLY A 82 25.10 -0.75 2.98
CA GLY A 82 25.27 -1.92 2.13
C GLY A 82 24.25 -3.04 2.35
N GLU A 83 23.19 -2.81 3.16
CA GLU A 83 22.25 -3.88 3.53
C GLU A 83 21.44 -4.37 2.31
N PRO A 84 21.47 -5.68 1.99
CA PRO A 84 20.79 -6.21 0.81
C PRO A 84 19.28 -5.95 0.78
N LEU A 85 18.61 -5.94 1.94
CA LEU A 85 17.17 -5.65 2.04
C LEU A 85 16.84 -4.25 1.52
N LEU A 86 17.68 -3.25 1.81
CA LEU A 86 17.47 -1.86 1.37
C LEU A 86 17.58 -1.72 -0.15
N ARG A 87 18.40 -2.56 -0.81
CA ARG A 87 18.43 -2.62 -2.28
C ARG A 87 17.08 -3.06 -2.84
N TRP A 88 16.50 -4.12 -2.29
CA TRP A 88 15.21 -4.64 -2.74
C TRP A 88 14.05 -3.70 -2.42
N LEU A 89 14.08 -3.04 -1.26
CA LEU A 89 13.13 -1.97 -0.93
C LEU A 89 13.23 -0.81 -1.93
N THR A 90 14.45 -0.37 -2.25
CA THR A 90 14.66 0.69 -3.27
C THR A 90 14.04 0.28 -4.61
N LEU A 91 14.33 -0.94 -5.08
CA LEU A 91 13.78 -1.44 -6.34
C LEU A 91 12.26 -1.57 -6.29
N GLY A 92 11.70 -2.04 -5.16
CA GLY A 92 10.27 -2.17 -4.93
C GLY A 92 9.53 -0.85 -5.04
N PHE A 93 9.97 0.18 -4.29
CA PHE A 93 9.36 1.52 -4.34
C PHE A 93 9.59 2.24 -5.67
N LEU A 94 10.74 2.02 -6.31
CA LEU A 94 11.00 2.54 -7.65
C LEU A 94 10.04 1.92 -8.67
N GLY A 95 9.92 0.59 -8.66
CA GLY A 95 9.00 -0.16 -9.52
C GLY A 95 7.55 0.23 -9.30
N PHE A 96 7.13 0.40 -8.04
CA PHE A 96 5.83 0.97 -7.69
C PHE A 96 5.63 2.33 -8.37
N SER A 97 6.54 3.28 -8.14
CA SER A 97 6.38 4.67 -8.61
C SER A 97 6.34 4.77 -10.13
N LEU A 98 7.19 4.01 -10.83
CA LEU A 98 7.24 4.01 -12.30
C LEU A 98 5.96 3.45 -12.93
N VAL A 99 5.46 2.32 -12.42
CA VAL A 99 4.23 1.70 -12.92
C VAL A 99 3.00 2.53 -12.51
N TYR A 100 2.98 3.05 -11.28
CA TYR A 100 1.88 3.84 -10.76
C TYR A 100 1.78 5.22 -11.43
N ALA A 101 2.87 5.81 -11.92
CA ALA A 101 2.81 7.04 -12.70
C ALA A 101 1.94 6.90 -13.97
N LEU A 102 1.93 5.71 -14.60
CA LEU A 102 1.08 5.43 -15.76
C LEU A 102 -0.41 5.41 -15.38
N HIS A 103 -0.74 5.00 -14.15
CA HIS A 103 -2.10 5.11 -13.62
C HIS A 103 -2.60 6.57 -13.68
N GLY A 104 -1.74 7.51 -13.25
CA GLY A 104 -2.03 8.95 -13.31
C GLY A 104 -2.11 9.47 -14.74
N ALA A 105 -1.10 9.18 -15.56
CA ALA A 105 -1.01 9.65 -16.94
C ALA A 105 -2.22 9.24 -17.81
N PHE A 106 -2.84 8.10 -17.50
CA PHE A 106 -3.98 7.57 -18.24
C PHE A 106 -5.33 7.82 -17.57
N THR A 107 -5.36 8.55 -16.43
CA THR A 107 -6.61 8.86 -15.72
C THR A 107 -7.60 9.62 -16.60
N GLY A 108 -7.15 10.65 -17.33
CA GLY A 108 -8.02 11.38 -18.27
C GLY A 108 -8.52 10.57 -19.48
N MET A 109 -7.90 9.43 -19.80
CA MET A 109 -8.35 8.55 -20.89
C MET A 109 -9.35 7.47 -20.44
N ALA A 110 -9.71 7.44 -19.15
CA ALA A 110 -10.62 6.44 -18.58
C ALA A 110 -11.99 6.41 -19.27
N HIS A 111 -12.46 7.54 -19.82
CA HIS A 111 -13.71 7.63 -20.57
C HIS A 111 -13.75 6.74 -21.83
N HIS A 112 -12.60 6.51 -22.47
CA HIS A 112 -12.51 5.68 -23.67
C HIS A 112 -12.14 4.23 -23.34
N ASN A 113 -11.27 4.04 -22.34
CA ASN A 113 -10.87 2.71 -21.90
C ASN A 113 -10.53 2.70 -20.41
N ILE A 114 -11.52 2.35 -19.59
CA ILE A 114 -11.38 2.29 -18.13
C ILE A 114 -10.31 1.31 -17.64
N TRP A 115 -9.96 0.29 -18.45
CA TRP A 115 -8.93 -0.68 -18.09
C TRP A 115 -7.54 -0.05 -17.99
N LEU A 116 -7.26 0.97 -18.80
CA LEU A 116 -6.01 1.71 -18.72
C LEU A 116 -5.88 2.39 -17.37
N PHE A 117 -6.97 2.94 -16.83
CA PHE A 117 -6.97 3.45 -15.47
C PHE A 117 -6.86 2.30 -14.45
N LEU A 118 -7.71 1.28 -14.53
CA LEU A 118 -7.82 0.25 -13.49
C LEU A 118 -6.58 -0.64 -13.34
N LEU A 119 -5.82 -0.90 -14.41
CA LEU A 119 -4.75 -1.91 -14.42
C LEU A 119 -3.49 -1.49 -13.68
N TYR A 120 -3.03 -0.24 -13.85
CA TYR A 120 -1.72 0.19 -13.34
C TYR A 120 -1.67 0.29 -11.81
N GLY A 121 -2.82 0.53 -11.16
CA GLY A 121 -2.93 0.50 -9.70
C GLY A 121 -2.51 -0.86 -9.11
N PRO A 122 -3.24 -1.96 -9.39
CA PRO A 122 -2.86 -3.31 -8.98
C PRO A 122 -1.48 -3.76 -9.49
N ALA A 123 -1.14 -3.44 -10.75
CA ALA A 123 0.15 -3.82 -11.33
C ALA A 123 1.33 -3.22 -10.55
N SER A 124 1.27 -1.94 -10.17
CA SER A 124 2.33 -1.29 -9.39
C SER A 124 2.57 -1.96 -8.04
N ARG A 125 1.50 -2.34 -7.34
CA ARG A 125 1.55 -3.04 -6.04
C ARG A 125 2.10 -4.45 -6.19
N LEU A 126 1.72 -5.15 -7.26
CA LEU A 126 2.23 -6.48 -7.57
C LEU A 126 3.74 -6.43 -7.87
N THR A 127 4.19 -5.50 -8.71
CA THR A 127 5.61 -5.27 -9.00
C THR A 127 6.40 -5.02 -7.71
N MET A 128 5.93 -4.13 -6.85
CA MET A 128 6.55 -3.86 -5.55
C MET A 128 6.63 -5.12 -4.68
N SER A 129 5.51 -5.84 -4.57
CA SER A 129 5.41 -7.03 -3.71
C SER A 129 6.34 -8.14 -4.19
N ILE A 130 6.45 -8.37 -5.50
CA ILE A 130 7.37 -9.37 -6.08
C ILE A 130 8.82 -8.99 -5.78
N LEU A 131 9.20 -7.72 -5.99
CA LEU A 131 10.58 -7.27 -5.75
C LEU A 131 10.98 -7.38 -4.28
N ILE A 132 10.06 -7.05 -3.36
CA ILE A 132 10.30 -7.20 -1.93
C ILE A 132 10.35 -8.68 -1.55
N PHE A 133 9.46 -9.51 -2.09
CA PHE A 133 9.43 -10.95 -1.81
C PHE A 133 10.70 -11.67 -2.27
N VAL A 134 11.24 -11.34 -3.44
CA VAL A 134 12.52 -11.89 -3.93
C VAL A 134 13.70 -11.48 -3.04
N GLY A 135 13.57 -10.37 -2.31
CA GLY A 135 14.59 -9.88 -1.39
C GLY A 135 14.53 -10.43 0.04
N GLN A 136 13.55 -11.26 0.38
CA GLN A 136 13.42 -11.95 1.68
C GLN A 136 14.18 -13.27 1.69
#